data_AF-A0A645JCP6-F1
#
_entry.id   AF-A0A645JCP6-F1
#
_cell.length_a   1.000
_cell.length_b   1.000
_cell.length_c   1.000
_cell.angle_alpha   90.00
_cell.angle_beta   90.00
_cell.angle_gamma   90.00
#
_symmetry.space_group_name_H-M   'P 1'
#
loop_
_entity.id
_entity.type
_entity.pdbx_description
1 polymer ?
#
loop_
_entity_poly.entity_id
_entity_poly.type
_entity_poly.pdbx_seq_one_letter_code
_entity_poly.pdbx_strand_id
1 'polypeptide(L)'
;MAGAYALDQLKGGAKVLIAEACTHNPLDGDIGRIKIPNMIHHKIHPEIEIEIVAGNDFPKDLTPYSLIIHCGSCMFNRKHVLSRIEQAKSQGIPITNYGIAIAYMNGILDKIAK
;
A
#
# COMPACT_ATOMS: atom_id res chain seq x y z
N MET A 1 13.60 2.17 -4.49
CA MET A 1 12.36 2.55 -5.21
C MET A 1 11.60 1.36 -5.80
N ALA A 2 11.89 0.10 -5.43
CA ALA A 2 11.28 -1.09 -6.06
C ALA A 2 9.75 -1.20 -5.89
N GLY A 3 9.20 -0.80 -4.74
CA GLY A 3 7.75 -0.90 -4.48
C GLY A 3 6.87 0.10 -5.25
N ALA A 4 7.43 1.18 -5.77
CA ALA A 4 6.67 2.16 -6.57
C ALA A 4 6.52 1.68 -8.02
N TYR A 5 7.58 1.13 -8.61
CA TYR A 5 7.55 0.54 -9.95
C TYR A 5 6.64 -0.70 -10.05
N ALA A 6 6.34 -1.35 -8.92
CA ALA A 6 5.35 -2.42 -8.89
C ALA A 6 3.95 -1.94 -9.30
N LEU A 7 3.63 -0.65 -9.11
CA LEU A 7 2.34 -0.07 -9.56
C LEU A 7 2.18 -0.12 -11.07
N ASP A 8 3.25 0.06 -11.86
CA ASP A 8 3.20 -0.02 -13.33
C ASP A 8 2.96 -1.44 -13.85
N GLN A 9 3.27 -2.45 -13.04
CA GLN A 9 3.12 -3.84 -13.45
C GLN A 9 1.77 -4.44 -13.05
N LEU A 10 0.95 -3.69 -12.31
CA LEU A 10 -0.40 -4.14 -11.96
C LEU A 10 -1.28 -4.17 -13.21
N LYS A 11 -1.94 -5.31 -13.42
CA LYS A 11 -2.90 -5.55 -14.50
C LYS A 11 -4.29 -5.77 -13.92
N GLY A 12 -5.31 -5.83 -14.78
CA GLY A 12 -6.66 -6.25 -14.36
C GLY A 12 -6.64 -7.58 -13.62
N GLY A 13 -7.40 -7.67 -12.52
CA GLY A 13 -7.43 -8.84 -11.63
C GLY A 13 -6.28 -8.96 -10.64
N ALA A 14 -5.32 -8.01 -10.64
CA ALA A 14 -4.30 -7.97 -9.59
C ALA A 14 -4.93 -7.56 -8.25
N LYS A 15 -4.40 -8.12 -7.15
CA LYS A 15 -4.88 -7.84 -5.79
C LYS A 15 -3.88 -6.97 -5.04
N VAL A 16 -4.34 -5.86 -4.47
CA VAL A 16 -3.53 -4.91 -3.70
C VAL A 16 -4.01 -4.89 -2.25
N LEU A 17 -3.08 -5.05 -1.31
CA LEU A 17 -3.35 -4.91 0.11
C LEU A 17 -3.02 -3.50 0.59
N ILE A 18 -3.98 -2.77 1.12
CA ILE A 18 -3.76 -1.52 1.85
C ILE A 18 -3.75 -1.84 3.34
N ALA A 19 -2.59 -1.69 3.97
CA ALA A 19 -2.35 -2.07 5.36
C ALA A 19 -2.23 -0.84 6.26
N GLU A 20 -3.24 -0.62 7.10
CA GLU A 20 -3.26 0.43 8.10
C GLU A 20 -2.69 -0.07 9.44
N ALA A 21 -1.90 0.78 10.07
CA ALA A 21 -1.35 0.51 11.40
C ALA A 21 -2.38 0.79 12.51
N CYS A 22 -3.21 1.82 12.35
CA CYS A 22 -4.15 2.24 13.39
C CYS A 22 -5.55 1.63 13.20
N THR A 23 -6.25 1.43 14.30
CA THR A 23 -7.68 1.03 14.34
C THR A 23 -8.62 2.22 14.55
N HIS A 24 -8.11 3.45 14.57
CA HIS A 24 -8.95 4.62 14.82
C HIS A 24 -9.97 4.81 13.69
N ASN A 25 -11.14 5.35 14.04
CA ASN A 25 -12.22 5.55 13.11
C ASN A 25 -11.75 6.44 11.94
N PRO A 26 -11.88 6.00 10.68
CA PRO A 26 -11.59 6.84 9.52
C PRO A 26 -12.30 8.17 9.64
N LEU A 27 -11.57 9.27 9.49
CA LEU A 27 -12.19 10.57 9.24
C LEU A 27 -12.70 10.57 7.79
N ASP A 28 -13.82 11.24 7.54
CA ASP A 28 -14.33 11.44 6.18
C ASP A 28 -13.22 11.99 5.25
N GLY A 29 -13.02 11.33 4.10
CA GLY A 29 -11.94 11.67 3.17
C GLY A 29 -10.62 10.89 3.38
N ASP A 30 -10.70 9.73 4.03
CA ASP A 30 -9.55 8.85 4.32
C ASP A 30 -8.66 8.57 3.09
N ILE A 31 -7.37 8.90 3.25
CA ILE A 31 -6.34 8.69 2.23
C ILE A 31 -6.23 7.20 1.90
N GLY A 32 -6.24 6.34 2.92
CA GLY A 32 -6.04 4.90 2.77
C GLY A 32 -7.23 4.19 2.16
N ARG A 33 -8.45 4.59 2.54
CA ARG A 33 -9.67 3.86 2.20
C ARG A 33 -10.46 4.42 1.02
N ILE A 34 -10.22 5.67 0.65
CA ILE A 34 -10.94 6.33 -0.44
C ILE A 34 -9.96 6.82 -1.51
N LYS A 35 -9.02 7.70 -1.14
CA LYS A 35 -8.20 8.39 -2.15
C LYS A 35 -7.24 7.45 -2.87
N ILE A 36 -6.50 6.62 -2.14
CA ILE A 36 -5.57 5.66 -2.76
C ILE A 36 -6.33 4.64 -3.62
N PRO A 37 -7.42 4.00 -3.15
CA PRO A 37 -8.22 3.11 -4.00
C PRO A 37 -8.70 3.77 -5.28
N ASN A 38 -9.31 4.96 -5.18
CA ASN A 38 -9.77 5.70 -6.36
C ASN A 38 -8.62 6.02 -7.32
N MET A 39 -7.47 6.46 -6.81
CA MET A 39 -6.30 6.73 -7.64
C MET A 39 -5.80 5.48 -8.35
N ILE A 40 -5.76 4.32 -7.69
CA ILE A 40 -5.39 3.04 -8.31
C ILE A 40 -6.34 2.71 -9.46
N HIS A 41 -7.65 2.78 -9.23
CA HIS A 41 -8.64 2.46 -10.26
C HIS A 41 -8.61 3.43 -11.45
N HIS A 42 -8.36 4.72 -11.20
CA HIS A 42 -8.36 5.74 -12.25
C HIS A 42 -7.04 5.85 -13.01
N LYS A 43 -5.91 5.61 -12.34
CA LYS A 43 -4.57 5.85 -12.91
C LYS A 43 -3.83 4.58 -13.29
N ILE A 44 -4.16 3.44 -12.70
CA ILE A 44 -3.49 2.16 -12.94
C ILE A 44 -4.43 1.24 -13.72
N HIS A 45 -5.48 0.71 -13.07
CA HIS A 45 -6.45 -0.15 -13.73
C HIS A 45 -7.75 -0.28 -12.92
N PRO A 46 -8.94 -0.18 -13.54
CA PRO A 46 -10.22 -0.19 -12.82
C PRO A 46 -10.58 -1.55 -12.19
N GLU A 47 -10.05 -2.65 -12.74
CA GLU A 47 -10.31 -4.02 -12.25
C GLU A 47 -9.31 -4.51 -11.18
N ILE A 48 -8.55 -3.60 -10.55
CA ILE A 48 -7.68 -4.00 -9.44
C ILE A 48 -8.54 -4.26 -8.21
N GLU A 49 -8.37 -5.45 -7.64
CA GLU A 49 -8.99 -5.81 -6.37
C GLU A 49 -8.22 -5.16 -5.22
N ILE A 50 -8.94 -4.51 -4.31
CA ILE A 50 -8.33 -3.83 -3.17
C ILE A 50 -8.88 -4.43 -1.89
N GLU A 51 -7.97 -4.90 -1.05
CA GLU A 51 -8.28 -5.34 0.31
C GLU A 51 -7.66 -4.37 1.30
N ILE A 52 -8.43 -3.99 2.31
CA ILE A 52 -8.00 -3.03 3.33
C ILE A 52 -8.03 -3.72 4.68
N VAL A 53 -6.91 -3.68 5.39
CA VAL A 53 -6.77 -4.21 6.74
C VAL A 53 -6.25 -3.14 7.69
N ALA A 54 -6.57 -3.25 8.97
CA ALA A 54 -6.17 -2.27 9.97
C ALA A 54 -5.66 -2.95 11.25
N GLY A 55 -4.94 -2.21 12.08
CA GLY A 55 -4.53 -2.70 13.40
C GLY A 55 -3.69 -3.97 13.29
N ASN A 56 -4.15 -5.08 13.87
CA ASN A 56 -3.43 -6.36 13.86
C ASN A 56 -3.89 -7.32 12.75
N ASP A 57 -4.79 -6.90 11.86
CA ASP A 57 -5.41 -7.74 10.84
C ASP A 57 -4.51 -7.94 9.61
N PHE A 58 -3.20 -7.76 9.76
CA PHE A 58 -2.24 -7.98 8.67
C PHE A 58 -2.16 -9.49 8.37
N PRO A 59 -2.51 -9.94 7.15
CA PRO A 59 -2.57 -11.36 6.82
C PRO A 59 -1.21 -12.04 6.99
N LYS A 60 -1.22 -13.32 7.40
CA LYS A 60 0.00 -14.14 7.46
C LYS A 60 0.47 -14.54 6.07
N ASP A 61 -0.46 -14.96 5.21
CA ASP A 61 -0.22 -15.28 3.82
C ASP A 61 -0.46 -14.02 2.97
N LEU A 62 0.61 -13.56 2.32
CA LEU A 62 0.63 -12.39 1.45
C LEU A 62 0.75 -12.78 -0.03
N THR A 63 0.91 -14.07 -0.33
CA THR A 63 1.11 -14.58 -1.70
C THR A 63 -0.03 -14.25 -2.68
N PRO A 64 -1.29 -14.03 -2.25
CA PRO A 64 -2.34 -13.58 -3.17
C PRO A 64 -2.17 -12.14 -3.66
N TYR A 65 -1.37 -11.32 -2.99
CA TYR A 65 -1.25 -9.89 -3.31
C TYR A 65 -0.10 -9.62 -4.27
N SER A 66 -0.33 -8.74 -5.23
CA SER A 66 0.69 -8.25 -6.15
C SER A 66 1.44 -7.04 -5.59
N LEU A 67 0.87 -6.31 -4.62
CA LEU A 67 1.48 -5.15 -3.97
C LEU A 67 0.86 -4.90 -2.60
N ILE A 68 1.69 -4.47 -1.64
CA ILE A 68 1.26 -3.96 -0.34
C ILE A 68 1.53 -2.46 -0.26
N ILE A 69 0.52 -1.68 0.11
CA ILE A 69 0.61 -0.25 0.38
C ILE A 69 0.39 -0.02 1.87
N HIS A 70 1.47 0.27 2.60
CA HIS A 70 1.41 0.47 4.04
C HIS A 70 1.21 1.95 4.40
N CYS A 71 0.43 2.23 5.45
CA CYS A 71 0.25 3.61 5.92
C CYS A 71 1.55 4.17 6.53
N GLY A 72 1.55 5.49 6.81
CA GLY A 72 2.69 6.19 7.43
C GLY A 72 3.08 5.71 8.84
N SER A 73 2.32 4.77 9.42
CA SER A 73 2.64 4.09 10.68
C SER A 73 2.78 5.01 11.90
N CYS A 74 2.09 6.15 11.92
CA CYS A 74 2.18 7.15 12.99
C CYS A 74 1.88 6.59 14.40
N MET A 75 1.07 5.53 14.49
CA MET A 75 0.67 4.90 15.75
C MET A 75 1.46 3.62 16.09
N PHE A 76 2.31 3.12 15.20
CA PHE A 76 3.06 1.88 15.41
C PHE A 76 4.51 2.16 15.77
N ASN A 77 5.06 1.33 16.66
CA ASN A 77 6.50 1.38 16.90
C ASN A 77 7.28 0.82 15.69
N ARG A 78 8.55 1.21 15.58
CA ARG A 78 9.44 0.81 14.48
C ARG A 78 9.52 -0.72 14.31
N LYS A 79 9.47 -1.49 15.41
CA LYS A 79 9.58 -2.96 15.37
C LYS A 79 8.40 -3.60 14.63
N HIS A 80 7.17 -3.13 14.87
CA HIS A 80 5.99 -3.65 14.17
C HIS A 80 6.04 -3.38 12.66
N VAL A 81 6.42 -2.16 12.27
CA VAL A 81 6.55 -1.80 10.85
C VAL A 81 7.62 -2.67 10.17
N LEU A 82 8.79 -2.82 10.80
CA LEU A 82 9.86 -3.66 10.27
C LEU A 82 9.44 -5.13 10.15
N SER A 83 8.67 -5.65 11.11
CA SER A 83 8.14 -7.02 11.04
C SER A 83 7.26 -7.25 9.82
N ARG A 84 6.39 -6.30 9.47
CA ARG A 84 5.54 -6.40 8.26
C ARG A 84 6.35 -6.31 6.97
N ILE A 85 7.33 -5.41 6.94
CA ILE A 85 8.24 -5.29 5.80
C ILE A 85 9.02 -6.59 5.61
N GLU A 86 9.53 -7.19 6.69
CA GLU A 86 10.25 -8.45 6.63
C GLU A 86 9.36 -9.59 6.17
N GLN A 87 8.12 -9.66 6.68
CA GLN A 87 7.15 -10.65 6.24
C GLN A 87 6.86 -10.56 4.74
N ALA A 88 6.58 -9.35 4.23
CA ALA A 88 6.37 -9.12 2.80
C ALA A 88 7.59 -9.53 1.96
N LYS A 89 8.80 -9.13 2.39
CA LYS A 89 10.05 -9.51 1.72
C LYS A 89 10.28 -11.02 1.69
N SER A 90 10.04 -11.70 2.81
CA SER A 90 10.23 -13.16 2.91
C SER A 90 9.31 -13.95 1.97
N GLN A 91 8.17 -13.37 1.59
CA GLN A 91 7.21 -13.95 0.66
C GLN A 91 7.36 -13.40 -0.77
N GLY A 92 8.36 -12.54 -1.01
CA GLY A 92 8.61 -11.95 -2.33
C GLY A 92 7.60 -10.90 -2.77
N ILE A 93 6.79 -10.37 -1.84
CA ILE A 93 5.71 -9.41 -2.16
C ILE A 93 6.24 -7.99 -2.03
N PRO A 94 6.13 -7.14 -3.07
CA PRO A 94 6.59 -5.77 -3.00
C PRO A 94 5.73 -4.98 -2.01
N ILE A 95 6.40 -4.13 -1.22
CA ILE A 95 5.77 -3.24 -0.26
C ILE A 95 6.23 -1.80 -0.48
N THR A 96 5.28 -0.87 -0.45
CA THR A 96 5.50 0.58 -0.51
C THR A 96 4.71 1.29 0.60
N ASN A 97 4.84 2.61 0.70
CA ASN A 97 4.04 3.41 1.63
C ASN A 97 3.15 4.42 0.91
N TYR A 98 2.19 5.01 1.63
CA TYR A 98 1.24 5.99 1.07
C TYR A 98 1.95 7.14 0.35
N GLY A 99 2.96 7.75 0.96
CA GLY A 99 3.65 8.91 0.38
C GLY A 99 4.30 8.57 -0.96
N ILE A 100 5.01 7.44 -1.03
CA ILE A 100 5.67 7.00 -2.25
C ILE A 100 4.64 6.59 -3.32
N ALA A 101 3.59 5.85 -2.95
CA ALA A 101 2.54 5.45 -3.89
C ALA A 101 1.80 6.67 -4.47
N ILE A 102 1.44 7.65 -3.63
CA ILE A 102 0.79 8.88 -4.06
C ILE A 102 1.72 9.72 -4.93
N ALA A 103 2.99 9.89 -4.53
CA ALA A 103 3.98 10.61 -5.31
C ALA A 103 4.18 9.98 -6.70
N TYR A 104 4.22 8.65 -6.75
CA TYR A 104 4.33 7.88 -7.97
C TYR A 104 3.14 8.10 -8.89
N MET A 105 1.92 7.83 -8.39
CA MET A 105 0.69 8.00 -9.17
C MET A 105 0.45 9.45 -9.61
N ASN A 106 1.05 10.45 -8.93
CA ASN A 106 0.98 11.85 -9.32
C ASN A 106 2.14 12.32 -10.22
N GLY A 107 3.08 11.45 -10.58
CA GLY A 107 4.23 11.80 -11.44
C GLY A 107 5.19 12.79 -10.79
N ILE A 108 5.26 12.83 -9.46
CA ILE A 108 6.14 13.73 -8.69
C ILE A 108 7.23 12.99 -7.92
N LEU A 109 7.36 11.67 -8.08
CA LEU A 109 8.35 10.88 -7.36
C LEU A 109 9.78 11.40 -7.60
N ASP A 110 10.13 11.70 -8.85
CA ASP A 110 11.45 12.24 -9.24
C ASP A 110 11.74 13.62 -8.64
N LYS A 111 10.70 14.36 -8.23
CA LYS A 111 10.83 15.67 -7.59
C LYS A 111 11.12 15.58 -6.10
N ILE A 112 10.82 14.44 -5.47
CA ILE A 112 10.89 14.26 -4.02
C ILE A 112 12.05 13.33 -3.63
N ALA A 113 12.50 12.44 -4.53
CA ALA A 113 13.58 11.48 -4.27
C ALA A 113 15.00 12.07 -4.36
N LYS A 114 15.16 13.40 -4.27
CA LYS A 114 16.46 14.09 -4.28
C LYS A 114 17.10 14.17 -2.91
#